data_AF-A0A9N9D447-F1
#
_entry.id   AF-A0A9N9D447-F1
#
_cell.length_a   1.000
_cell.length_b   1.000
_cell.length_c   1.000
_cell.angle_alpha   90.00
_cell.angle_beta   90.00
_cell.angle_gamma   90.00
#
_symmetry.space_group_name_H-M   'P 1'
#
loop_
_entity.id
_entity.type
_entity.pdbx_description
1 polymer ?
#
loop_
_entity_poly.entity_id
_entity_poly.type
_entity_poly.pdbx_seq_one_letter_code
_entity_poly.pdbx_strand_id
1 'polypeptide(L)'
;MTHPLKFAFYELNSANSKLFPESERKKRGRPRNTSKELQKILQKIHKILKDEHSRPHYFYNTNPDVFQQAIISLENVFNKYKDVNVITKATDCLNFIVMIILKLDLSGKDNDWEKIVVDSLSLIEIFVQQDDIDQVMMGKLCLKLLSEILLNSSLPVDLRRTSADVINSLLTGCKENKKLLSQEKFFDVSKLASSMISASDYELQLRHLEILFRLCPRMQDDRETFASRAFVIHEDMIQKFLAIAANDFLRDSRNFLNSLNDSNDGIFKTPKTIVVSQIKYNKFELYCPEGQDRFFVDFNKWTISTTIRSMEVNDSVENDVLEIKYSEMSTWDLQTGKF
;
A
#
# COMPACT_ATOMS: atom_id res chain seq x y z
N MET A 1 -24.26 6.75 -26.18
CA MET A 1 -23.52 5.49 -26.44
C MET A 1 -22.88 5.05 -25.15
N THR A 2 -23.07 3.81 -24.70
CA THR A 2 -22.44 3.30 -23.48
C THR A 2 -20.94 3.08 -23.69
N HIS A 3 -20.12 3.58 -22.75
CA HIS A 3 -18.66 3.47 -22.80
C HIS A 3 -18.22 1.99 -22.95
N PRO A 4 -17.28 1.65 -23.87
CA PRO A 4 -16.85 0.27 -24.11
C PRO A 4 -16.39 -0.46 -22.84
N LEU A 5 -15.72 0.27 -21.94
CA LEU A 5 -15.26 -0.25 -20.65
C LEU A 5 -16.42 -0.64 -19.72
N LYS A 6 -17.47 0.19 -19.64
CA LYS A 6 -18.68 -0.09 -18.84
C LYS A 6 -19.36 -1.38 -19.29
N PHE A 7 -19.43 -1.60 -20.60
CA PHE A 7 -19.99 -2.84 -21.15
C PHE A 7 -19.12 -4.06 -20.83
N ALA A 8 -17.80 -3.93 -20.94
CA ALA A 8 -16.89 -5.04 -20.63
C ALA A 8 -16.91 -5.43 -19.14
N PHE A 9 -17.04 -4.46 -18.22
CA PHE A 9 -17.23 -4.76 -16.79
C PHE A 9 -18.60 -5.39 -16.50
N TYR A 10 -19.65 -4.98 -17.21
CA TYR A 10 -20.94 -5.66 -17.12
C TYR A 10 -20.87 -7.13 -17.59
N GLU A 11 -20.12 -7.42 -18.65
CA GLU A 11 -19.87 -8.81 -19.09
C GLU A 11 -19.12 -9.61 -18.01
N LEU A 12 -18.12 -9.02 -17.35
CA LEU A 12 -17.39 -9.64 -16.25
C LEU A 12 -18.33 -9.97 -15.07
N ASN A 13 -19.16 -9.01 -14.65
CA ASN A 13 -20.16 -9.22 -13.60
C ASN A 13 -21.21 -10.27 -13.97
N SER A 14 -21.65 -10.29 -15.24
CA SER A 14 -22.58 -11.31 -15.71
C SER A 14 -21.93 -12.70 -15.72
N ALA A 15 -20.65 -12.80 -16.07
CA ALA A 15 -19.91 -14.06 -16.00
C ALA A 15 -19.74 -14.53 -14.55
N ASN A 16 -19.41 -13.61 -13.63
CA ASN A 16 -19.29 -13.91 -12.20
C ASN A 16 -20.61 -14.39 -11.58
N SER A 17 -21.75 -13.84 -11.99
CA SER A 17 -23.09 -14.22 -11.48
C SER A 17 -23.65 -15.50 -12.10
N LYS A 18 -23.49 -15.72 -13.41
CA LYS A 18 -24.00 -16.92 -14.11
C LYS A 18 -23.34 -18.23 -13.68
N LEU A 19 -22.19 -18.14 -13.04
CA LEU A 19 -21.44 -19.30 -12.54
C LEU A 19 -21.91 -19.78 -11.16
N PHE A 20 -22.92 -19.10 -10.58
CA PHE A 20 -23.68 -19.53 -9.41
C PHE A 20 -25.16 -19.68 -9.76
N PRO A 21 -25.63 -20.85 -10.20
CA PRO A 21 -26.90 -21.35 -9.71
C PRO A 21 -26.61 -22.08 -8.40
N GLU A 22 -26.80 -21.40 -7.27
CA GLU A 22 -27.23 -22.12 -6.07
C GLU A 22 -28.52 -22.84 -6.43
N SER A 23 -28.49 -24.17 -6.28
CA SER A 23 -29.56 -25.11 -6.60
C SER A 23 -29.88 -25.30 -8.10
N GLU A 24 -29.90 -26.57 -8.49
CA GLU A 24 -30.47 -27.11 -9.72
C GLU A 24 -29.84 -26.69 -11.06
N ARG A 25 -28.99 -27.56 -11.60
CA ARG A 25 -29.35 -28.34 -12.80
C ARG A 25 -28.29 -29.39 -13.13
N LYS A 26 -28.65 -30.63 -12.83
CA LYS A 26 -28.20 -31.81 -13.59
C LYS A 26 -28.72 -31.66 -15.03
N LYS A 27 -28.06 -30.88 -15.88
CA LYS A 27 -28.25 -30.98 -17.34
C LYS A 27 -26.96 -31.46 -17.98
N ARG A 28 -27.07 -32.63 -18.62
CA ARG A 28 -26.05 -33.31 -19.39
C ARG A 28 -25.52 -32.37 -20.49
N GLY A 29 -24.36 -31.78 -20.23
CA GLY A 29 -23.56 -31.03 -21.18
C GLY A 29 -22.16 -30.95 -20.58
N ARG A 30 -21.11 -31.13 -21.40
CA ARG A 30 -19.71 -30.96 -20.96
C ARG A 30 -19.60 -29.65 -20.17
N PRO A 31 -18.95 -29.62 -18.99
CA PRO A 31 -18.72 -28.37 -18.28
C PRO A 31 -18.07 -27.38 -19.24
N ARG A 32 -18.69 -26.21 -19.46
CA ARG A 32 -18.00 -25.12 -20.15
C ARG A 32 -16.73 -24.86 -19.36
N ASN A 33 -15.58 -24.75 -20.04
CA ASN A 33 -14.33 -24.42 -19.37
C ASN A 33 -14.38 -22.94 -18.96
N THR A 34 -14.94 -22.69 -17.77
CA THR A 34 -15.29 -21.38 -17.21
C THR A 34 -14.08 -20.45 -17.12
N SER A 35 -12.90 -21.01 -16.79
CA SER A 35 -11.63 -20.29 -16.79
C SER A 35 -11.30 -19.70 -18.17
N LYS A 36 -11.50 -20.45 -19.26
CA LYS A 36 -11.22 -19.93 -20.62
C LYS A 36 -12.16 -18.81 -21.05
N GLU A 37 -13.43 -18.85 -20.62
CA GLU A 37 -14.39 -17.77 -20.90
C GLU A 37 -14.01 -16.50 -20.14
N LEU A 38 -13.67 -16.63 -18.86
CA LEU A 38 -13.22 -15.53 -18.02
C LEU A 38 -11.92 -14.90 -18.53
N GLN A 39 -10.93 -15.72 -18.92
CA GLN A 39 -9.68 -15.24 -19.52
C GLN A 39 -9.93 -14.41 -20.79
N LYS A 40 -10.92 -14.76 -21.61
CA LYS A 40 -11.28 -13.96 -22.80
C LYS A 40 -11.89 -12.62 -22.44
N ILE A 41 -12.76 -12.59 -21.41
CA ILE A 41 -13.37 -11.35 -20.92
C ILE A 41 -12.30 -10.43 -20.34
N LEU A 42 -11.43 -10.94 -19.47
CA LEU A 42 -10.33 -10.18 -18.89
C LEU A 42 -9.35 -9.69 -19.97
N GLN A 43 -9.04 -10.51 -20.98
CA GLN A 43 -8.21 -10.08 -22.11
C GLN A 43 -8.85 -8.93 -22.91
N LYS A 44 -10.18 -8.96 -23.08
CA LYS A 44 -10.93 -7.88 -23.74
C LYS A 44 -10.87 -6.59 -22.92
N ILE A 45 -11.09 -6.69 -21.60
CA ILE A 45 -10.98 -5.55 -20.67
C ILE A 45 -9.56 -4.97 -20.71
N HIS A 46 -8.53 -5.80 -20.54
CA HIS A 46 -7.14 -5.38 -20.58
C HIS A 46 -6.79 -4.66 -21.89
N LYS A 47 -7.28 -5.15 -23.04
CA LYS A 47 -7.08 -4.47 -24.33
C LYS A 47 -7.70 -3.07 -24.33
N ILE A 48 -8.94 -2.94 -23.86
CA ILE A 48 -9.63 -1.64 -23.77
C ILE A 48 -8.84 -0.70 -22.86
N LEU A 49 -8.46 -1.14 -21.66
CA LEU A 49 -7.68 -0.33 -20.71
C LEU A 49 -6.32 0.11 -21.28
N LYS A 50 -5.64 -0.76 -22.02
CA LYS A 50 -4.37 -0.43 -22.68
C LYS A 50 -4.55 0.63 -23.77
N ASP A 51 -5.62 0.53 -24.55
CA ASP A 51 -5.95 1.51 -25.58
C ASP A 51 -6.29 2.88 -24.93
N GLU A 52 -7.06 2.88 -23.84
CA GLU A 52 -7.39 4.07 -23.03
C GLU A 52 -6.14 4.73 -22.44
N HIS A 53 -5.25 3.95 -21.82
CA HIS A 53 -3.98 4.44 -21.27
C HIS A 53 -3.12 5.14 -22.33
N SER A 54 -3.21 4.69 -23.59
CA SER A 54 -2.46 5.25 -24.72
C SER A 54 -3.13 6.49 -25.33
N ARG A 55 -4.43 6.73 -25.07
CA ARG A 55 -5.23 7.81 -25.64
C ARG A 55 -6.14 8.44 -24.56
N PRO A 56 -5.61 9.33 -23.70
CA PRO A 56 -6.29 9.78 -22.48
C PRO A 56 -7.61 10.54 -22.69
N HIS A 57 -7.92 10.99 -23.91
CA HIS A 57 -9.07 11.84 -24.21
C HIS A 57 -10.44 11.18 -23.98
N TYR A 58 -10.52 9.85 -23.88
CA TYR A 58 -11.77 9.13 -23.62
C TYR A 58 -12.07 8.96 -22.12
N PHE A 59 -11.07 9.13 -21.25
CA PHE A 59 -11.18 8.84 -19.83
C PHE A 59 -11.96 9.91 -19.04
N TYR A 60 -11.86 11.18 -19.45
CA TYR A 60 -12.40 12.35 -18.74
C TYR A 60 -13.93 12.36 -18.55
N ASN A 61 -14.67 11.55 -19.31
CA ASN A 61 -16.13 11.46 -19.20
C ASN A 61 -16.60 10.24 -18.39
N THR A 62 -15.68 9.49 -17.77
CA THR A 62 -16.02 8.26 -17.06
C THR A 62 -16.25 8.54 -15.58
N ASN A 63 -17.37 8.07 -15.04
CA ASN A 63 -17.74 8.20 -13.62
C ASN A 63 -16.87 7.24 -12.76
N PRO A 64 -16.27 7.72 -11.64
CA PRO A 64 -15.61 6.88 -10.62
C PRO A 64 -16.35 5.59 -10.27
N ASP A 65 -17.69 5.63 -10.18
CA ASP A 65 -18.54 4.48 -9.89
C ASP A 65 -18.29 3.28 -10.82
N VAL A 66 -17.99 3.53 -12.09
CA VAL A 66 -17.72 2.47 -13.08
C VAL A 66 -16.45 1.71 -12.73
N PHE A 67 -15.44 2.41 -12.22
CA PHE A 67 -14.19 1.79 -11.78
C PHE A 67 -14.37 1.10 -10.44
N GLN A 68 -15.09 1.70 -9.50
CA GLN A 68 -15.40 1.04 -8.23
C GLN A 68 -16.10 -0.31 -8.45
N GLN A 69 -17.10 -0.34 -9.34
CA GLN A 69 -17.77 -1.59 -9.73
C GLN A 69 -16.82 -2.59 -10.40
N ALA A 70 -15.83 -2.11 -11.16
CA ALA A 70 -14.80 -2.96 -11.74
C ALA A 70 -13.92 -3.60 -10.68
N ILE A 71 -13.50 -2.84 -9.65
CA ILE A 71 -12.70 -3.35 -8.53
C ILE A 71 -13.47 -4.45 -7.80
N ILE A 72 -14.75 -4.23 -7.48
CA ILE A 72 -15.63 -5.25 -6.87
C ILE A 72 -15.75 -6.49 -7.78
N SER A 73 -15.83 -6.30 -9.10
CA SER A 73 -15.88 -7.41 -10.06
C SER A 73 -14.60 -8.24 -10.05
N LEU A 74 -13.45 -7.57 -9.94
CA LEU A 74 -12.12 -8.20 -9.92
C LEU A 74 -11.83 -8.87 -8.58
N GLU A 75 -12.25 -8.27 -7.46
CA GLU A 75 -12.21 -8.89 -6.14
C GLU A 75 -12.94 -10.24 -6.14
N ASN A 76 -14.14 -10.29 -6.72
CA ASN A 76 -14.87 -11.55 -6.92
C ASN A 76 -14.09 -12.58 -7.76
N VAL A 77 -13.26 -12.13 -8.71
CA VAL A 77 -12.40 -13.03 -9.48
C VAL A 77 -11.28 -13.58 -8.60
N PHE A 78 -10.57 -12.72 -7.86
CA PHE A 78 -9.48 -13.13 -6.96
C PHE A 78 -9.96 -14.12 -5.88
N ASN A 79 -11.13 -13.87 -5.29
CA ASN A 79 -11.68 -14.72 -4.24
C ASN A 79 -12.14 -16.10 -4.73
N LYS A 80 -12.46 -16.24 -6.03
CA LYS A 80 -13.11 -17.44 -6.58
C LYS A 80 -12.20 -18.30 -7.45
N TYR A 81 -11.20 -17.70 -8.10
CA TYR A 81 -10.38 -18.38 -9.09
C TYR A 81 -8.93 -18.39 -8.66
N LYS A 82 -8.33 -19.58 -8.63
CA LYS A 82 -6.90 -19.78 -8.38
C LYS A 82 -6.11 -20.10 -9.66
N ASP A 83 -6.77 -20.03 -10.82
CA ASP A 83 -6.11 -20.23 -12.11
C ASP A 83 -5.13 -19.09 -12.38
N VAL A 84 -3.84 -19.42 -12.47
CA VAL A 84 -2.75 -18.45 -12.65
C VAL A 84 -3.00 -17.51 -13.84
N ASN A 85 -3.53 -18.02 -14.96
CA ASN A 85 -3.76 -17.16 -16.13
C ASN A 85 -4.93 -16.19 -15.93
N VAL A 86 -5.95 -16.59 -15.17
CA VAL A 86 -7.06 -15.70 -14.78
C VAL A 86 -6.51 -14.60 -13.87
N ILE A 87 -5.75 -15.00 -12.85
CA ILE A 87 -5.16 -14.08 -11.87
C ILE A 87 -4.22 -13.08 -12.54
N THR A 88 -3.28 -13.54 -13.38
CA THR A 88 -2.38 -12.63 -14.12
C THR A 88 -3.17 -11.59 -14.91
N LYS A 89 -4.21 -11.99 -15.63
CA LYS A 89 -5.03 -11.05 -16.41
C LYS A 89 -5.85 -10.10 -15.54
N ALA A 90 -6.35 -10.56 -14.40
CA ALA A 90 -7.07 -9.72 -13.45
C ALA A 90 -6.14 -8.66 -12.84
N THR A 91 -4.93 -9.07 -12.44
CA THR A 91 -3.87 -8.19 -11.94
C THR A 91 -3.43 -7.18 -13.01
N ASP A 92 -3.26 -7.61 -14.27
CA ASP A 92 -2.97 -6.69 -15.38
C ASP A 92 -4.08 -5.63 -15.53
N CYS A 93 -5.35 -6.03 -15.42
CA CYS A 93 -6.47 -5.08 -15.47
C CYS A 93 -6.40 -4.07 -14.32
N LEU A 94 -6.15 -4.51 -13.08
CA LEU A 94 -5.97 -3.61 -11.93
C LEU A 94 -4.81 -2.63 -12.15
N ASN A 95 -3.65 -3.13 -12.56
CA ASN A 95 -2.46 -2.30 -12.81
C ASN A 95 -2.75 -1.22 -13.85
N PHE A 96 -3.45 -1.56 -14.94
CA PHE A 96 -3.85 -0.57 -15.93
C PHE A 96 -4.88 0.43 -15.41
N ILE A 97 -5.86 0.00 -14.61
CA ILE A 97 -6.80 0.93 -13.96
C ILE A 97 -6.03 1.96 -13.13
N VAL A 98 -5.12 1.50 -12.27
CA VAL A 98 -4.26 2.36 -11.44
C VAL A 98 -3.44 3.30 -12.32
N MET A 99 -2.75 2.80 -13.34
CA MET A 99 -1.94 3.62 -14.24
C MET A 99 -2.73 4.71 -14.96
N ILE A 100 -3.98 4.44 -15.36
CA ILE A 100 -4.80 5.46 -16.01
C ILE A 100 -5.22 6.52 -14.99
N ILE A 101 -5.63 6.11 -13.80
CA ILE A 101 -6.04 7.04 -12.74
C ILE A 101 -4.88 7.93 -12.29
N LEU A 102 -3.66 7.39 -12.19
CA LEU A 102 -2.46 8.17 -11.83
C LEU A 102 -2.10 9.25 -12.86
N LYS A 103 -2.67 9.22 -14.07
CA LYS A 103 -2.53 10.31 -15.06
C LYS A 103 -3.53 11.44 -14.85
N LEU A 104 -4.53 11.24 -13.98
CA LEU A 104 -5.43 12.30 -13.57
C LEU A 104 -4.76 13.20 -12.55
N ASP A 105 -5.26 14.43 -12.46
CA ASP A 105 -4.91 15.31 -11.36
C ASP A 105 -5.57 14.80 -10.09
N LEU A 106 -4.75 14.30 -9.15
CA LEU A 106 -5.23 13.76 -7.88
C LEU A 106 -5.25 14.81 -6.75
N SER A 107 -5.00 16.09 -7.03
CA SER A 107 -4.76 17.14 -6.01
C SER A 107 -6.00 17.69 -5.28
N GLY A 108 -7.18 17.08 -5.42
CA GLY A 108 -8.43 17.52 -4.80
C GLY A 108 -8.72 16.90 -3.42
N LYS A 109 -9.46 17.61 -2.55
CA LYS A 109 -10.04 17.05 -1.32
C LYS A 109 -11.12 16.02 -1.67
N ASP A 110 -11.14 14.89 -0.98
CA ASP A 110 -12.10 13.78 -1.14
C ASP A 110 -12.19 13.29 -2.58
N ASN A 111 -11.05 12.83 -3.09
CA ASN A 111 -10.94 12.38 -4.45
C ASN A 111 -11.32 10.88 -4.56
N ASP A 112 -12.51 10.60 -5.09
CA ASP A 112 -12.96 9.23 -5.35
C ASP A 112 -11.94 8.41 -6.16
N TRP A 113 -11.17 9.07 -7.04
CA TRP A 113 -10.10 8.42 -7.80
C TRP A 113 -8.94 7.95 -6.93
N GLU A 114 -8.58 8.72 -5.91
CA GLU A 114 -7.58 8.34 -4.92
C GLU A 114 -8.02 7.05 -4.21
N LYS A 115 -9.27 7.04 -3.73
CA LYS A 115 -9.87 5.89 -3.07
C LYS A 115 -9.88 4.65 -3.96
N ILE A 116 -10.26 4.78 -5.24
CA ILE A 116 -10.25 3.66 -6.19
C ILE A 116 -8.84 3.08 -6.34
N VAL A 117 -7.80 3.91 -6.36
CA VAL A 117 -6.41 3.42 -6.42
C VAL A 117 -6.04 2.69 -5.14
N VAL A 118 -6.36 3.25 -3.97
CA VAL A 118 -6.13 2.60 -2.66
C VAL A 118 -6.84 1.24 -2.61
N ASP A 119 -8.11 1.18 -2.96
CA ASP A 119 -8.90 -0.06 -2.98
C ASP A 119 -8.27 -1.09 -3.95
N SER A 120 -7.81 -0.65 -5.12
CA SER A 120 -7.14 -1.51 -6.10
C SER A 120 -5.83 -2.10 -5.56
N LEU A 121 -5.01 -1.28 -4.88
CA LEU A 121 -3.75 -1.72 -4.29
C LEU A 121 -3.98 -2.63 -3.08
N SER A 122 -4.93 -2.29 -2.22
CA SER A 122 -5.33 -3.09 -1.05
C SER A 122 -5.84 -4.47 -1.47
N LEU A 123 -6.59 -4.56 -2.58
CA LEU A 123 -7.00 -5.83 -3.15
C LEU A 123 -5.80 -6.69 -3.59
N ILE A 124 -4.77 -6.08 -4.18
CA ILE A 124 -3.52 -6.78 -4.51
C ILE A 124 -2.83 -7.27 -3.23
N GLU A 125 -2.77 -6.44 -2.20
CA GLU A 125 -2.17 -6.80 -0.91
C GLU A 125 -2.84 -8.02 -0.28
N ILE A 126 -4.16 -7.96 -0.09
CA ILE A 126 -4.98 -9.05 0.48
C ILE A 126 -4.73 -10.34 -0.29
N PHE A 127 -4.64 -10.25 -1.61
CA PHE A 127 -4.41 -11.41 -2.45
C PHE A 127 -2.97 -11.96 -2.32
N VAL A 128 -1.95 -11.10 -2.23
CA VAL A 128 -0.55 -11.51 -2.04
C VAL A 128 -0.32 -12.20 -0.69
N GLN A 129 -1.12 -11.86 0.31
CA GLN A 129 -1.06 -12.46 1.65
C GLN A 129 -1.71 -13.86 1.73
N GLN A 130 -2.38 -14.33 0.68
CA GLN A 130 -2.94 -15.68 0.63
C GLN A 130 -1.84 -16.73 0.39
N ASP A 131 -1.84 -17.81 1.18
CA ASP A 131 -0.79 -18.85 1.18
C ASP A 131 -0.61 -19.59 -0.16
N ASP A 132 -1.63 -19.62 -1.02
CA ASP A 132 -1.65 -20.40 -2.26
C ASP A 132 -1.25 -19.59 -3.51
N ILE A 133 -0.80 -18.34 -3.33
CA ILE A 133 -0.48 -17.44 -4.43
C ILE A 133 0.99 -17.49 -4.83
N ASP A 134 1.23 -17.52 -6.14
CA ASP A 134 2.56 -17.35 -6.71
C ASP A 134 3.04 -15.89 -6.54
N GLN A 135 3.67 -15.63 -5.40
CA GLN A 135 4.23 -14.32 -5.07
C GLN A 135 5.27 -13.84 -6.09
N VAL A 136 6.00 -14.75 -6.74
CA VAL A 136 7.01 -14.39 -7.76
C VAL A 136 6.32 -13.86 -9.01
N MET A 137 5.24 -14.51 -9.44
CA MET A 137 4.40 -14.04 -10.53
C MET A 137 3.80 -12.66 -10.21
N MET A 138 3.23 -12.49 -9.01
CA MET A 138 2.68 -11.20 -8.57
C MET A 138 3.76 -10.09 -8.51
N GLY A 139 4.97 -10.42 -8.03
CA GLY A 139 6.09 -9.48 -8.00
C GLY A 139 6.48 -8.99 -9.40
N LYS A 140 6.53 -9.87 -10.39
CA LYS A 140 6.80 -9.51 -11.80
C LYS A 140 5.74 -8.58 -12.39
N LEU A 141 4.49 -8.72 -11.98
CA LEU A 141 3.39 -7.89 -12.49
C LEU A 141 3.34 -6.52 -11.81
N CYS A 142 3.55 -6.46 -10.49
CA CYS A 142 3.20 -5.28 -9.71
C CYS A 142 4.39 -4.42 -9.27
N LEU A 143 5.58 -4.99 -9.01
CA LEU A 143 6.67 -4.26 -8.32
C LEU A 143 7.10 -2.97 -9.04
N LYS A 144 7.07 -2.96 -10.38
CA LYS A 144 7.41 -1.76 -11.14
C LYS A 144 6.45 -0.61 -10.87
N LEU A 145 5.14 -0.86 -11.03
CA LEU A 145 4.10 0.14 -10.81
C LEU A 145 4.11 0.62 -9.36
N LEU A 146 4.21 -0.31 -8.41
CA LEU A 146 4.28 0.01 -6.98
C LEU A 146 5.50 0.87 -6.65
N SER A 147 6.66 0.57 -7.23
CA SER A 147 7.87 1.37 -7.04
C SER A 147 7.70 2.80 -7.58
N GLU A 148 7.07 2.93 -8.75
CA GLU A 148 6.76 4.24 -9.35
C GLU A 148 5.81 5.06 -8.48
N ILE A 149 4.80 4.43 -7.88
CA ILE A 149 3.88 5.09 -6.94
C ILE A 149 4.61 5.51 -5.66
N LEU A 150 5.30 4.58 -5.01
CA LEU A 150 5.98 4.81 -3.73
C LEU A 150 6.99 5.97 -3.79
N LEU A 151 7.79 6.01 -4.86
CA LEU A 151 8.86 6.98 -5.03
C LEU A 151 8.39 8.34 -5.59
N ASN A 152 7.12 8.46 -6.00
CA ASN A 152 6.59 9.71 -6.53
C ASN A 152 6.05 10.59 -5.38
N SER A 153 6.86 11.55 -4.93
CA SER A 153 6.53 12.48 -3.85
C SER A 153 5.37 13.45 -4.14
N SER A 154 4.92 13.54 -5.40
CA SER A 154 3.74 14.33 -5.77
C SER A 154 2.42 13.61 -5.53
N LEU A 155 2.44 12.28 -5.36
CA LEU A 155 1.25 11.50 -5.09
C LEU A 155 0.81 11.63 -3.62
N PRO A 156 -0.49 11.48 -3.34
CA PRO A 156 -1.02 11.43 -1.98
C PRO A 156 -0.31 10.39 -1.11
N VAL A 157 -0.21 10.69 0.18
CA VAL A 157 0.52 9.86 1.15
C VAL A 157 -0.10 8.47 1.28
N ASP A 158 -1.42 8.36 1.22
CA ASP A 158 -2.14 7.09 1.38
C ASP A 158 -1.87 6.12 0.22
N LEU A 159 -1.73 6.63 -1.01
CA LEU A 159 -1.31 5.82 -2.17
C LEU A 159 0.09 5.27 -1.97
N ARG A 160 1.00 6.11 -1.47
CA ARG A 160 2.39 5.72 -1.23
C ARG A 160 2.49 4.72 -0.08
N ARG A 161 1.72 4.90 1.01
CA ARG A 161 1.63 3.95 2.13
C ARG A 161 1.13 2.59 1.65
N THR A 162 -0.04 2.55 1.00
CA THR A 162 -0.63 1.31 0.47
C THR A 162 0.31 0.62 -0.52
N SER A 163 0.98 1.38 -1.39
CA SER A 163 1.96 0.82 -2.31
C SER A 163 3.17 0.21 -1.59
N ALA A 164 3.62 0.81 -0.49
CA ALA A 164 4.70 0.26 0.31
C ALA A 164 4.27 -1.02 1.05
N ASP A 165 3.03 -1.08 1.54
CA ASP A 165 2.46 -2.26 2.20
C ASP A 165 2.39 -3.46 1.25
N VAL A 166 1.92 -3.24 0.01
CA VAL A 166 1.94 -4.27 -1.03
C VAL A 166 3.38 -4.72 -1.35
N ILE A 167 4.34 -3.79 -1.44
CA ILE A 167 5.75 -4.15 -1.67
C ILE A 167 6.28 -4.99 -0.50
N ASN A 168 6.06 -4.57 0.76
CA ASN A 168 6.50 -5.31 1.93
C ASN A 168 5.91 -6.73 1.96
N SER A 169 4.63 -6.86 1.64
CA SER A 169 3.94 -8.15 1.48
C SER A 169 4.62 -9.02 0.40
N LEU A 170 4.87 -8.47 -0.79
CA LEU A 170 5.55 -9.17 -1.89
C LEU A 170 7.01 -9.57 -1.58
N LEU A 171 7.68 -8.86 -0.67
CA LEU A 171 9.05 -9.16 -0.23
C LEU A 171 9.10 -10.13 0.95
N THR A 172 7.97 -10.39 1.62
CA THR A 172 7.91 -11.30 2.78
C THR A 172 8.13 -12.73 2.34
N GLY A 173 9.18 -13.38 2.86
CA GLY A 173 9.52 -14.76 2.50
C GLY A 173 10.04 -14.98 1.08
N CYS A 174 9.83 -14.06 0.14
CA CYS A 174 10.15 -14.24 -1.27
C CYS A 174 11.53 -13.69 -1.67
N LYS A 175 12.52 -14.58 -1.86
CA LYS A 175 13.89 -14.18 -2.26
C LYS A 175 13.94 -13.69 -3.71
N GLU A 176 13.12 -14.25 -4.59
CA GLU A 176 13.03 -13.92 -5.99
C GLU A 176 12.54 -12.50 -6.20
N ASN A 177 11.53 -12.05 -5.43
CA ASN A 177 11.05 -10.67 -5.48
C ASN A 177 12.08 -9.68 -4.93
N LYS A 178 12.79 -10.03 -3.86
CA LYS A 178 13.92 -9.21 -3.35
C LYS A 178 15.01 -9.05 -4.41
N LYS A 179 15.35 -10.14 -5.09
CA LYS A 179 16.33 -10.13 -6.19
C LYS A 179 15.83 -9.29 -7.37
N LEU A 180 14.58 -9.48 -7.78
CA LEU A 180 13.94 -8.71 -8.85
C LEU A 180 14.02 -7.21 -8.52
N LEU A 181 13.54 -6.79 -7.34
CA LEU A 181 13.54 -5.39 -6.95
C LEU A 181 14.96 -4.80 -6.84
N SER A 182 15.93 -5.57 -6.34
CA SER A 182 17.31 -5.11 -6.16
C SER A 182 18.13 -5.01 -7.45
N GLN A 183 17.74 -5.73 -8.51
CA GLN A 183 18.49 -5.82 -9.77
C GLN A 183 17.87 -4.99 -10.90
N GLU A 184 16.62 -4.58 -10.74
CA GLU A 184 15.88 -3.86 -11.77
C GLU A 184 16.24 -2.38 -11.82
N LYS A 185 16.26 -1.82 -13.04
CA LYS A 185 16.62 -0.41 -13.26
C LYS A 185 15.55 0.57 -12.76
N PHE A 186 14.32 0.11 -12.53
CA PHE A 186 13.22 0.96 -12.09
C PHE A 186 13.26 1.26 -10.59
N PHE A 187 14.09 0.56 -9.81
CA PHE A 187 14.16 0.73 -8.37
C PHE A 187 15.58 1.04 -7.92
N ASP A 188 15.70 2.09 -7.12
CA ASP A 188 16.98 2.58 -6.60
C ASP A 188 16.86 2.77 -5.09
N VAL A 189 17.67 2.02 -4.34
CA VAL A 189 17.67 2.06 -2.87
C VAL A 189 18.02 3.44 -2.32
N SER A 190 18.83 4.21 -3.04
CA SER A 190 19.16 5.59 -2.65
C SER A 190 17.96 6.52 -2.80
N LYS A 191 17.16 6.33 -3.86
CA LYS A 191 15.89 7.06 -4.03
C LYS A 191 14.88 6.66 -2.97
N LEU A 192 14.82 5.39 -2.58
CA LEU A 192 13.95 4.95 -1.49
C LEU A 192 14.35 5.61 -0.17
N ALA A 193 15.64 5.65 0.17
CA ALA A 193 16.11 6.33 1.37
C ALA A 193 15.82 7.84 1.34
N SER A 194 16.09 8.53 0.23
CA SER A 194 15.75 9.95 0.08
C SER A 194 14.23 10.21 0.17
N SER A 195 13.43 9.30 -0.40
CA SER A 195 11.97 9.32 -0.34
C SER A 195 11.45 9.14 1.10
N MET A 196 12.08 8.28 1.89
CA MET A 196 11.83 8.12 3.33
C MET A 196 12.18 9.40 4.08
N ILE A 197 13.38 9.93 3.88
CA ILE A 197 13.86 11.09 4.64
C ILE A 197 13.02 12.34 4.37
N SER A 198 12.58 12.52 3.12
CA SER A 198 11.67 13.59 2.74
C SER A 198 10.18 13.29 2.98
N ALA A 199 9.84 12.09 3.44
CA ALA A 199 8.46 11.74 3.74
C ALA A 199 8.00 12.55 4.96
N SER A 200 6.92 13.30 4.75
CA SER A 200 6.27 14.14 5.74
C SER A 200 5.35 13.39 6.69
N ASP A 201 5.58 12.08 6.82
CA ASP A 201 4.67 11.14 7.43
C ASP A 201 5.43 9.95 8.04
N TYR A 202 5.27 9.74 9.34
CA TYR A 202 6.05 8.76 10.10
C TYR A 202 5.74 7.32 9.63
N GLU A 203 4.47 7.00 9.43
CA GLU A 203 4.02 5.69 8.98
C GLU A 203 4.54 5.33 7.59
N LEU A 204 4.63 6.32 6.69
CA LEU A 204 5.28 6.15 5.40
C LEU A 204 6.80 5.98 5.56
N GLN A 205 7.46 6.72 6.46
CA GLN A 205 8.88 6.53 6.76
C GLN A 205 9.18 5.11 7.23
N LEU A 206 8.37 4.58 8.15
CA LEU A 206 8.49 3.23 8.68
C LEU A 206 8.38 2.18 7.59
N ARG A 207 7.40 2.29 6.70
CA ARG A 207 7.22 1.36 5.58
C ARG A 207 8.41 1.38 4.60
N HIS A 208 8.97 2.56 4.31
CA HIS A 208 10.19 2.66 3.50
C HIS A 208 11.38 1.98 4.20
N LEU A 209 11.55 2.23 5.50
CA LEU A 209 12.62 1.62 6.29
C LEU A 209 12.50 0.09 6.30
N GLU A 210 11.28 -0.42 6.39
CA GLU A 210 11.01 -1.86 6.32
C GLU A 210 11.43 -2.45 4.96
N ILE A 211 11.11 -1.78 3.85
CA ILE A 211 11.56 -2.21 2.50
C ILE A 211 13.09 -2.22 2.44
N LEU A 212 13.76 -1.15 2.89
CA LEU A 212 15.22 -1.08 2.95
C LEU A 212 15.80 -2.23 3.76
N PHE A 213 15.21 -2.51 4.93
CA PHE A 213 15.64 -3.58 5.81
C PHE A 213 15.43 -4.97 5.19
N ARG A 214 14.32 -5.20 4.50
CA ARG A 214 14.02 -6.47 3.82
C ARG A 214 14.94 -6.75 2.62
N LEU A 215 15.40 -5.71 1.94
CA LEU A 215 16.35 -5.77 0.83
C LEU A 215 17.80 -5.84 1.30
N CYS A 216 18.09 -5.39 2.52
CA CYS A 216 19.40 -5.44 3.12
C CYS A 216 19.91 -6.89 3.18
N PRO A 217 21.12 -7.19 2.64
CA PRO A 217 21.72 -8.51 2.73
C PRO A 217 21.91 -8.97 4.18
N ARG A 218 22.09 -10.28 4.40
CA ARG A 218 22.36 -10.81 5.76
C ARG A 218 23.84 -10.78 6.15
N MET A 219 24.74 -10.86 5.16
CA MET A 219 26.19 -10.85 5.39
C MET A 219 26.66 -9.43 5.75
N GLN A 220 27.48 -9.30 6.78
CA GLN A 220 27.83 -8.01 7.37
C GLN A 220 28.51 -7.06 6.36
N ASP A 221 29.51 -7.52 5.62
CA ASP A 221 30.22 -6.70 4.62
C ASP A 221 29.27 -6.20 3.50
N ASP A 222 28.33 -7.05 3.09
CA ASP A 222 27.30 -6.70 2.12
C ASP A 222 26.27 -5.70 2.69
N ARG A 223 25.99 -5.77 4.01
CA ARG A 223 25.11 -4.80 4.71
C ARG A 223 25.71 -3.41 4.70
N GLU A 224 27.01 -3.29 4.98
CA GLU A 224 27.72 -2.00 4.98
C GLU A 224 27.73 -1.38 3.59
N THR A 225 27.99 -2.20 2.57
CA THR A 225 27.95 -1.76 1.17
C THR A 225 26.53 -1.32 0.77
N PHE A 226 25.51 -2.09 1.16
CA PHE A 226 24.12 -1.75 0.93
C PHE A 226 23.73 -0.43 1.62
N ALA A 227 24.06 -0.27 2.91
CA ALA A 227 23.75 0.91 3.70
C ALA A 227 24.44 2.16 3.14
N SER A 228 25.72 2.06 2.76
CA SER A 228 26.47 3.16 2.13
C SER A 228 25.83 3.60 0.81
N ARG A 229 25.32 2.65 0.02
CA ARG A 229 24.61 2.97 -1.23
C ARG A 229 23.23 3.58 -0.97
N ALA A 230 22.48 3.06 -0.01
CA ALA A 230 21.15 3.57 0.34
C ALA A 230 21.24 5.00 0.91
N PHE A 231 22.17 5.24 1.81
CA PHE A 231 22.31 6.51 2.53
C PHE A 231 23.49 7.35 2.02
N VAL A 232 23.80 7.26 0.73
CA VAL A 232 24.94 7.98 0.10
C VAL A 232 24.91 9.50 0.30
N ILE A 233 23.71 10.08 0.47
CA ILE A 233 23.52 11.52 0.72
C ILE A 233 23.42 11.81 2.24
N HIS A 234 23.17 10.80 3.06
CA HIS A 234 22.83 10.90 4.49
C HIS A 234 23.72 9.97 5.32
N GLU A 235 25.03 10.18 5.23
CA GLU A 235 26.05 9.28 5.81
C GLU A 235 25.88 9.08 7.33
N ASP A 236 25.35 10.07 8.04
CA ASP A 236 25.05 10.03 9.47
C ASP A 236 23.99 8.97 9.85
N MET A 237 23.21 8.52 8.87
CA MET A 237 22.19 7.47 9.04
C MET A 237 22.74 6.06 8.83
N ILE A 238 23.94 5.88 8.25
CA ILE A 238 24.50 4.55 7.92
C ILE A 238 24.64 3.68 9.17
N GLN A 239 25.33 4.19 10.20
CA GLN A 239 25.57 3.42 11.43
C GLN A 239 24.27 3.17 12.20
N LYS A 240 23.36 4.15 12.21
CA LYS A 240 22.04 4.00 12.82
C LYS A 240 21.22 2.91 12.13
N PHE A 241 21.28 2.82 10.80
CA PHE A 241 20.58 1.79 10.03
C PHE A 241 21.18 0.40 10.29
N LEU A 242 22.51 0.28 10.30
CA LEU A 242 23.20 -0.98 10.56
C LEU A 242 22.93 -1.54 11.96
N ALA A 243 22.63 -0.66 12.92
CA ALA A 243 22.27 -1.02 14.29
C ALA A 243 20.86 -1.64 14.43
N ILE A 244 19.99 -1.55 13.42
CA ILE A 244 18.65 -2.15 13.47
C ILE A 244 18.77 -3.68 13.47
N ALA A 245 18.26 -4.34 14.52
CA ALA A 245 18.23 -5.78 14.65
C ALA A 245 16.91 -6.38 14.16
N ALA A 246 16.96 -7.55 13.51
CA ALA A 246 15.76 -8.21 12.98
C ALA A 246 14.77 -8.63 14.08
N ASN A 247 15.26 -9.04 15.24
CA ASN A 247 14.43 -9.49 16.36
C ASN A 247 13.79 -8.33 17.15
N ASP A 248 14.26 -7.11 16.94
CA ASP A 248 13.80 -5.89 17.64
C ASP A 248 13.42 -4.78 16.65
N PHE A 249 13.05 -5.16 15.41
CA PHE A 249 12.86 -4.23 14.29
C PHE A 249 11.93 -3.05 14.62
N LEU A 250 10.80 -3.30 15.29
CA LEU A 250 9.86 -2.24 15.66
C LEU A 250 10.45 -1.21 16.63
N ARG A 251 11.22 -1.67 17.63
CA ARG A 251 11.86 -0.80 18.62
C ARG A 251 13.01 -0.02 17.97
N ASP A 252 13.85 -0.72 17.22
CA ASP A 252 15.04 -0.14 16.62
C ASP A 252 14.69 0.82 15.47
N SER A 253 13.64 0.53 14.70
CA SER A 253 13.12 1.45 13.68
C SER A 253 12.57 2.74 14.30
N ARG A 254 11.87 2.67 15.43
CA ARG A 254 11.42 3.86 16.17
C ARG A 254 12.60 4.72 16.62
N ASN A 255 13.65 4.11 17.17
CA ASN A 255 14.87 4.82 17.56
C ASN A 255 15.55 5.48 16.35
N PHE A 256 15.68 4.75 15.25
CA PHE A 256 16.25 5.24 14.00
C PHE A 256 15.48 6.45 13.45
N LEU A 257 14.15 6.35 13.36
CA LEU A 257 13.30 7.39 12.80
C LEU A 257 13.19 8.62 13.71
N ASN A 258 13.17 8.43 15.03
CA ASN A 258 13.28 9.56 15.95
C ASN A 258 14.62 10.28 15.76
N SER A 259 15.74 9.54 15.73
CA SER A 259 17.06 10.11 15.45
C SER A 259 17.19 10.76 14.08
N LEU A 260 16.43 10.30 13.08
CA LEU A 260 16.36 10.92 11.75
C LEU A 260 15.64 12.27 11.84
N ASN A 261 14.51 12.29 12.54
CA ASN A 261 13.64 13.46 12.67
C ASN A 261 14.12 14.46 13.75
N ASP A 262 15.02 14.08 14.65
CA ASP A 262 15.54 14.90 15.74
C ASP A 262 16.26 16.17 15.26
N SER A 263 16.89 16.09 14.08
CA SER A 263 17.61 17.23 13.48
C SER A 263 16.68 18.24 12.81
N ASN A 264 15.37 17.94 12.73
CA ASN A 264 14.39 18.84 12.13
C ASN A 264 13.92 19.91 13.13
N ASP A 265 14.09 21.17 12.74
CA ASP A 265 13.68 22.36 13.49
C ASP A 265 12.16 22.59 13.52
N GLY A 266 11.38 21.74 12.84
CA GLY A 266 9.92 21.82 12.76
C GLY A 266 9.41 22.73 11.64
N ILE A 267 10.30 23.31 10.82
CA ILE A 267 9.93 24.11 9.65
C ILE A 267 9.86 23.21 8.41
N PHE A 268 10.70 22.18 8.33
CA PHE A 268 10.89 21.36 7.14
C PHE A 268 10.01 20.12 7.10
N LYS A 269 8.67 20.26 7.16
CA LYS A 269 7.65 19.25 6.71
C LYS A 269 7.83 17.79 7.19
N THR A 270 8.77 17.45 8.05
CA THR A 270 9.15 16.10 8.46
C THR A 270 8.46 15.79 9.80
N PRO A 271 8.08 14.53 10.06
CA PRO A 271 7.33 14.18 11.25
C PRO A 271 8.06 14.55 12.53
N LYS A 272 7.32 14.95 13.56
CA LYS A 272 7.87 15.15 14.91
C LYS A 272 7.18 14.24 15.90
N THR A 273 7.96 13.41 16.58
CA THR A 273 7.46 12.49 17.61
C THR A 273 7.50 13.17 18.98
N ILE A 274 6.39 13.10 19.71
CA ILE A 274 6.33 13.45 21.13
C ILE A 274 5.98 12.19 21.92
N VAL A 275 6.70 11.98 23.02
CA VAL A 275 6.42 10.90 23.95
C VAL A 275 5.43 11.39 24.99
N VAL A 276 4.28 10.73 25.11
CA VAL A 276 3.25 11.09 26.08
C VAL A 276 2.93 9.91 27.00
N SER A 277 2.60 10.23 28.25
CA SER A 277 2.26 9.22 29.27
C SER A 277 0.80 8.79 29.23
N GLN A 278 -0.09 9.64 28.71
CA GLN A 278 -1.53 9.41 28.75
C GLN A 278 -2.20 10.09 27.55
N ILE A 279 -3.15 9.38 26.94
CA ILE A 279 -4.05 9.92 25.91
C ILE A 279 -5.49 9.68 26.36
N LYS A 280 -6.33 10.71 26.23
CA LYS A 280 -7.77 10.62 26.52
C LYS A 280 -8.57 10.99 25.28
N TYR A 281 -9.60 10.20 24.99
CA TYR A 281 -10.62 10.52 24.01
C TYR A 281 -11.96 10.70 24.74
N ASN A 282 -12.48 11.92 24.74
CA ASN A 282 -13.62 12.33 25.56
C ASN A 282 -13.41 12.02 27.06
N LYS A 283 -14.09 10.98 27.58
CA LYS A 283 -14.02 10.53 28.98
C LYS A 283 -13.21 9.24 29.14
N PHE A 284 -12.75 8.67 28.03
CA PHE A 284 -12.08 7.37 28.02
C PHE A 284 -10.57 7.57 27.91
N GLU A 285 -9.84 6.82 28.72
CA GLU A 285 -8.39 6.73 28.63
C GLU A 285 -8.04 5.64 27.63
N LEU A 286 -7.13 5.96 26.71
CA LEU A 286 -6.61 4.99 25.75
C LEU A 286 -5.47 4.19 26.40
N TYR A 287 -5.23 2.98 25.90
CA TYR A 287 -4.20 2.10 26.42
C TYR A 287 -2.99 2.08 25.50
N CYS A 288 -1.80 2.10 26.09
CA CYS A 288 -0.55 1.94 25.36
C CYS A 288 -0.56 0.61 24.57
N PRO A 289 0.04 0.59 23.38
CA PRO A 289 0.29 -0.65 22.63
C PRO A 289 1.00 -1.70 23.49
N GLU A 290 0.78 -2.97 23.17
CA GLU A 290 1.47 -4.05 23.86
C GLU A 290 3.00 -3.92 23.72
N GLY A 291 3.72 -4.12 24.83
CA GLY A 291 5.18 -3.99 24.88
C GLY A 291 5.70 -2.55 24.96
N GLN A 292 4.83 -1.55 25.17
CA GLN A 292 5.22 -0.14 25.34
C GLN A 292 4.67 0.45 26.64
N ASP A 293 5.49 1.25 27.31
CA ASP A 293 5.11 1.95 28.55
C ASP A 293 4.59 3.37 28.30
N ARG A 294 4.74 3.88 27.07
CA ARG A 294 4.39 5.25 26.69
C ARG A 294 3.85 5.27 25.27
N PHE A 295 3.08 6.30 24.95
CA PHE A 295 2.64 6.55 23.60
C PHE A 295 3.69 7.37 22.84
N PHE A 296 3.85 7.04 21.57
CA PHE A 296 4.48 7.91 20.59
C PHE A 296 3.36 8.61 19.82
N VAL A 297 3.35 9.94 19.88
CA VAL A 297 2.42 10.79 19.13
C VAL A 297 3.21 11.48 18.03
N ASP A 298 2.90 11.10 16.80
CA ASP A 298 3.59 11.53 15.60
C ASP A 298 2.82 12.71 14.97
N PHE A 299 3.43 13.89 15.01
CA PHE A 299 2.94 15.09 14.33
C PHE A 299 3.44 15.06 12.89
N ASN A 300 2.63 14.50 12.00
CA ASN A 300 2.88 14.49 10.57
C ASN A 300 2.46 15.83 9.95
N LYS A 301 2.72 16.01 8.66
CA LYS A 301 2.37 17.26 7.96
C LYS A 301 0.87 17.51 7.86
N TRP A 302 0.06 16.46 7.74
CA TRP A 302 -1.39 16.58 7.55
C TRP A 302 -2.22 15.95 8.67
N THR A 303 -1.57 15.18 9.53
CA THR A 303 -2.23 14.37 10.56
C THR A 303 -1.44 14.40 11.86
N ILE A 304 -2.13 14.13 12.96
CA ILE A 304 -1.52 13.62 14.20
C ILE A 304 -1.87 12.14 14.27
N SER A 305 -0.89 11.28 14.46
CA SER A 305 -1.13 9.83 14.58
C SER A 305 -0.50 9.25 15.84
N THR A 306 -1.08 8.16 16.33
CA THR A 306 -0.51 7.36 17.43
C THR A 306 -1.02 5.94 17.35
N THR A 307 -0.22 4.98 17.79
CA THR A 307 -0.64 3.58 17.93
C THR A 307 -1.28 3.39 19.30
N ILE A 308 -2.43 2.72 19.34
CA ILE A 308 -3.17 2.40 20.55
C ILE A 308 -3.45 0.90 20.60
N ARG A 309 -3.66 0.35 21.80
CA ARG A 309 -4.13 -1.03 21.93
C ARG A 309 -5.62 -1.10 21.60
N SER A 310 -6.00 -2.00 20.69
CA SER A 310 -7.39 -2.27 20.35
C SER A 310 -8.11 -2.97 21.50
N MET A 311 -9.41 -2.71 21.63
CA MET A 311 -10.30 -3.33 22.62
C MET A 311 -11.28 -4.33 22.00
N GLU A 312 -10.95 -4.94 20.87
CA GLU A 312 -11.85 -5.93 20.26
C GLU A 312 -12.11 -7.14 21.18
N VAL A 313 -13.32 -7.70 21.05
CA VAL A 313 -13.95 -8.67 21.97
C VAL A 313 -13.38 -10.09 21.84
N ASN A 314 -12.50 -10.33 20.87
CA ASN A 314 -11.82 -11.61 20.67
C ASN A 314 -10.41 -11.51 21.26
N ASP A 315 -9.98 -12.53 22.02
CA ASP A 315 -8.74 -12.58 22.83
C ASP A 315 -7.39 -12.31 22.09
N SER A 316 -7.41 -11.87 20.83
CA SER A 316 -6.26 -11.32 20.12
C SER A 316 -6.12 -9.81 20.41
N VAL A 317 -5.08 -9.46 21.16
CA VAL A 317 -4.69 -8.06 21.35
C VAL A 317 -4.04 -7.56 20.07
N GLU A 318 -4.78 -6.78 19.28
CA GLU A 318 -4.22 -6.07 18.13
C GLU A 318 -3.94 -4.60 18.49
N ASN A 319 -2.96 -4.01 17.82
CA ASN A 319 -2.65 -2.59 17.94
C ASN A 319 -3.30 -1.85 16.76
N ASP A 320 -4.06 -0.80 17.05
CA ASP A 320 -4.71 0.05 16.06
C ASP A 320 -3.94 1.37 15.89
N VAL A 321 -4.04 1.97 14.72
CA VAL A 321 -3.52 3.33 14.47
C VAL A 321 -4.68 4.32 14.57
N LEU A 322 -4.58 5.23 15.54
CA LEU A 322 -5.44 6.40 15.62
C LEU A 322 -4.79 7.53 14.82
N GLU A 323 -5.49 8.04 13.81
CA GLU A 323 -5.04 9.17 12.99
C GLU A 323 -6.11 10.26 12.96
N ILE A 324 -5.70 11.52 13.16
CA ILE A 324 -6.57 12.69 13.11
C ILE A 324 -6.04 13.65 12.06
N LYS A 325 -6.83 13.94 11.04
CA LYS A 325 -6.48 14.93 10.01
C LYS A 325 -6.62 16.34 10.57
N TYR A 326 -5.66 17.22 10.33
CA TYR A 326 -5.77 18.63 10.76
C TYR A 326 -6.99 19.34 10.16
N SER A 327 -7.45 18.91 8.98
CA SER A 327 -8.66 19.45 8.35
C SER A 327 -9.96 19.12 9.09
N GLU A 328 -9.95 18.11 9.96
CA GLU A 328 -11.10 17.71 10.78
C GLU A 328 -11.08 18.37 12.17
N MET A 329 -9.97 19.00 12.55
CA MET A 329 -9.84 19.73 13.80
C MET A 329 -10.48 21.12 13.68
N SER A 330 -11.51 21.38 14.49
CA SER A 330 -12.15 22.70 14.54
C SER A 330 -11.26 23.74 15.23
N THR A 331 -10.63 23.37 16.34
CA THR A 331 -9.75 24.20 17.17
C THR A 331 -8.76 23.30 17.94
N TRP A 332 -7.60 23.83 18.30
CA TRP A 332 -6.67 23.19 19.22
C TRP A 332 -6.18 24.20 20.27
N ASP A 333 -5.87 23.71 21.48
CA ASP A 333 -5.34 24.50 22.58
C ASP A 333 -4.16 23.75 23.22
N LEU A 334 -3.09 24.48 23.53
CA LEU A 334 -1.93 23.95 24.25
C LEU A 334 -1.88 24.60 25.63
N GLN A 335 -2.26 23.82 26.63
CA GLN A 335 -2.20 24.26 28.02
C GLN A 335 -0.88 23.82 28.64
N THR A 336 0.04 24.76 28.81
CA THR A 336 1.28 24.55 29.56
C THR A 336 1.03 24.75 31.05
N GLY A 337 0.48 23.72 31.70
CA GLY A 337 0.33 23.69 33.15
C GLY A 337 1.65 23.33 33.85
N LYS A 338 1.99 24.02 34.95
CA LYS A 338 2.77 23.38 36.02
C LYS A 338 1.86 22.34 36.64
N PHE A 339 1.98 21.09 36.21
CA PHE A 339 1.34 19.96 36.88
C PHE A 339 2.01 19.68 38.22
#